data_AF-A0A7Y5YEB5-F1
#
_entry.id   AF-A0A7Y5YEB5-F1
#
_cell.length_a   1.000
_cell.length_b   1.000
_cell.length_c   1.000
_cell.angle_alpha   90.00
_cell.angle_beta   90.00
_cell.angle_gamma   90.00
#
_symmetry.space_group_name_H-M   'P 1'
#
loop_
_entity.id
_entity.type
_entity.pdbx_description
1 polymer ?
#
loop_
_entity_poly.entity_id
_entity_poly.type
_entity_poly.pdbx_seq_one_letter_code
_entity_poly.pdbx_strand_id
1 'polypeptide(L)'
;MSSPKLFKLKTARAKPVDREGLEQAALMTELRICLPEVADLIYHVPNGGHRVKAVAAKLKAQGVKAGVLDLVLPMARGGYFGLYIEFKATPPHDAAVSDSQHTWIRKLSAQGYLAIVCRGHFDAMEQIRAYLRLAPTVVAA
;
A
#
# COMPACT_ATOMS: atom_id res chain seq x y z
N MET A 1 -23.92 35.32 -44.61
CA MET A 1 -24.02 33.84 -44.61
C MET A 1 -23.40 33.35 -43.32
N SER A 2 -24.16 32.70 -42.44
CA SER A 2 -23.70 32.31 -41.11
C SER A 2 -23.00 30.93 -41.19
N SER A 3 -21.73 30.85 -40.78
CA SER A 3 -20.98 29.58 -40.78
C SER A 3 -21.57 28.59 -39.77
N PRO A 4 -21.77 27.31 -40.14
CA PRO A 4 -22.30 26.32 -39.22
C PRO A 4 -21.27 26.00 -38.14
N LYS A 5 -21.71 25.99 -36.87
CA LYS A 5 -20.89 25.53 -35.74
C LYS A 5 -20.74 24.00 -35.82
N LEU A 6 -19.50 23.53 -35.99
CA LEU A 6 -19.15 22.12 -35.91
C LEU A 6 -19.36 21.59 -34.49
N PHE A 7 -20.23 20.60 -34.32
CA PHE A 7 -20.37 19.86 -33.07
C PHE A 7 -19.12 19.02 -32.82
N LYS A 8 -18.35 19.34 -31.77
CA LYS A 8 -17.26 18.49 -31.30
C LYS A 8 -17.84 17.28 -30.58
N LEU A 9 -17.58 16.07 -31.11
CA LEU A 9 -17.84 14.84 -30.37
C LEU A 9 -17.02 14.86 -29.07
N LYS A 10 -17.69 14.74 -27.92
CA LYS A 10 -17.01 14.48 -26.65
C LYS A 10 -16.53 13.04 -26.67
N THR A 11 -15.22 12.82 -26.76
CA THR A 11 -14.61 11.52 -26.53
C THR A 11 -14.87 11.11 -25.08
N ALA A 12 -15.61 10.03 -24.88
CA ALA A 12 -15.89 9.49 -23.55
C ALA A 12 -14.58 8.91 -22.97
N ARG A 13 -14.04 9.53 -21.93
CA ARG A 13 -12.85 9.02 -21.23
C ARG A 13 -13.24 7.75 -20.47
N ALA A 14 -12.50 6.65 -20.70
CA ALA A 14 -12.69 5.41 -19.96
C ALA A 14 -12.57 5.66 -18.45
N LYS A 15 -13.36 4.91 -17.66
CA LYS A 15 -13.29 5.01 -16.20
C LYS A 15 -11.87 4.61 -15.73
N PRO A 16 -11.29 5.33 -14.75
CA PRO A 16 -10.03 4.91 -14.14
C PRO A 16 -10.13 3.49 -13.59
N VAL A 17 -9.11 2.68 -13.83
CA VAL A 17 -8.98 1.33 -13.27
C VAL A 17 -8.08 1.41 -12.04
N ASP A 18 -8.54 0.89 -10.91
CA ASP A 18 -7.76 0.78 -9.67
C ASP A 18 -6.79 -0.40 -9.75
N ARG A 19 -5.66 -0.20 -10.44
CA ARG A 19 -4.66 -1.25 -10.64
C ARG A 19 -3.92 -1.61 -9.36
N GLU A 20 -3.63 -0.62 -8.52
CA GLU A 20 -2.97 -0.81 -7.23
C GLU A 20 -3.80 -1.69 -6.31
N GLY A 21 -5.10 -1.39 -6.17
CA GLY A 21 -6.03 -2.21 -5.39
C GLY A 21 -6.19 -3.64 -5.93
N LEU A 22 -6.28 -3.81 -7.25
CA LEU A 22 -6.38 -5.14 -7.88
C LEU A 22 -5.12 -5.99 -7.64
N GLU A 23 -3.93 -5.40 -7.78
CA GLU A 23 -2.66 -6.10 -7.56
C GLU A 23 -2.44 -6.40 -6.08
N GLN A 24 -2.81 -5.50 -5.16
CA GLN A 24 -2.77 -5.78 -3.74
C GLN A 24 -3.72 -6.93 -3.38
N ALA A 25 -4.93 -6.97 -3.95
CA ALA A 25 -5.86 -8.09 -3.74
C ALA A 25 -5.34 -9.44 -4.27
N ALA A 26 -4.60 -9.40 -5.39
CA ALA A 26 -3.92 -10.58 -5.93
C ALA A 26 -2.83 -11.08 -4.97
N LEU A 27 -1.99 -10.18 -4.44
CA LEU A 27 -1.00 -10.51 -3.40
C LEU A 27 -1.68 -11.20 -2.20
N MET A 28 -2.74 -10.61 -1.67
CA MET A 28 -3.44 -11.18 -0.50
C MET A 28 -4.00 -12.58 -0.80
N THR A 29 -4.43 -12.83 -2.03
CA THR A 29 -4.90 -14.16 -2.46
C THR A 29 -3.75 -15.16 -2.53
N GLU A 30 -2.62 -14.78 -3.12
CA GLU A 30 -1.44 -15.63 -3.21
C GLU A 30 -0.88 -15.95 -1.82
N LEU A 31 -0.84 -14.98 -0.90
CA LEU A 31 -0.40 -15.20 0.49
C LEU A 31 -1.25 -16.25 1.20
N ARG A 32 -2.58 -16.23 1.03
CA ARG A 32 -3.47 -17.25 1.64
C ARG A 32 -3.18 -18.67 1.13
N ILE A 33 -2.68 -18.81 -0.09
CA ILE A 33 -2.38 -20.11 -0.69
C ILE A 33 -0.97 -20.57 -0.32
N CYS A 34 0.02 -19.69 -0.46
CA CYS A 34 1.43 -20.05 -0.38
C CYS A 34 2.06 -19.83 1.00
N LEU A 35 1.53 -18.90 1.80
CA LEU A 35 2.11 -18.46 3.08
C LEU A 35 0.98 -18.19 4.11
N PRO A 36 0.21 -19.21 4.52
CA PRO A 36 -0.98 -19.01 5.38
C PRO A 36 -0.66 -18.32 6.71
N GLU A 37 0.47 -18.65 7.36
CA GLU A 37 0.89 -17.97 8.62
C GLU A 37 1.12 -16.47 8.43
N VAL A 38 1.56 -16.05 7.24
CA VAL A 38 1.72 -14.63 6.89
C VAL A 38 0.36 -14.02 6.62
N ALA A 39 -0.50 -14.71 5.88
CA ALA A 39 -1.85 -14.26 5.55
C ALA A 39 -2.72 -14.03 6.79
N ASP A 40 -2.50 -14.81 7.85
CA ASP A 40 -3.20 -14.68 9.13
C ASP A 40 -2.81 -13.42 9.90
N LEU A 41 -1.60 -12.91 9.71
CA LEU A 41 -1.07 -11.76 10.46
C LEU A 41 -1.00 -10.47 9.66
N ILE A 42 -0.85 -10.54 8.32
CA ILE A 42 -0.72 -9.36 7.48
C ILE A 42 -2.08 -8.68 7.29
N TYR A 43 -2.12 -7.36 7.45
CA TYR A 43 -3.34 -6.59 7.27
C TYR A 43 -3.12 -5.29 6.51
N HIS A 44 -4.16 -4.86 5.82
CA HIS A 44 -4.21 -3.57 5.15
C HIS A 44 -4.61 -2.46 6.12
N VAL A 45 -3.92 -1.32 6.03
CA VAL A 45 -4.27 -0.07 6.69
C VAL A 45 -4.96 0.85 5.68
N PRO A 46 -6.31 0.94 5.69
CA PRO A 46 -7.05 1.70 4.70
C PRO A 46 -7.03 3.19 5.01
N ASN A 47 -5.85 3.82 5.09
CA ASN A 47 -5.74 5.25 5.37
C ASN A 47 -5.84 6.12 4.10
N GLY A 48 -5.64 5.53 2.92
CA GLY A 48 -5.92 6.13 1.61
C GLY A 48 -7.40 6.12 1.21
N GLY A 49 -7.72 6.73 0.06
CA GLY A 49 -9.02 6.63 -0.59
C GLY A 49 -9.95 7.85 -0.45
N HIS A 50 -10.80 8.03 -1.46
CA HIS A 50 -11.81 9.10 -1.46
C HIS A 50 -12.91 8.81 -0.43
N ARG A 51 -13.20 9.80 0.40
CA ARG A 51 -14.26 9.74 1.42
C ARG A 51 -15.00 11.06 1.48
N VAL A 52 -16.26 11.01 1.88
CA VAL A 52 -17.04 12.22 2.18
C VAL A 52 -16.37 12.97 3.33
N LYS A 53 -16.31 14.31 3.24
CA LYS A 53 -15.56 15.18 4.17
C LYS A 53 -15.87 14.90 5.64
N ALA A 54 -17.15 14.71 5.98
CA ALA A 54 -17.59 14.40 7.35
C ALA A 54 -16.98 13.10 7.88
N VAL A 55 -16.94 12.05 7.06
CA VAL A 55 -16.32 10.76 7.40
C VAL A 55 -14.81 10.93 7.58
N ALA A 56 -14.16 11.67 6.67
CA ALA A 56 -12.72 11.94 6.77
C ALA A 56 -12.36 12.70 8.06
N ALA A 57 -13.17 13.69 8.46
CA ALA A 57 -12.97 14.43 9.70
C ALA A 57 -13.14 13.53 10.94
N LYS A 58 -14.19 12.70 10.96
CA LYS A 58 -14.42 11.72 12.04
C LYS A 58 -13.25 10.73 12.17
N LEU A 59 -12.80 10.15 11.06
CA LEU A 59 -11.68 9.20 11.05
C LEU A 59 -10.36 9.86 11.49
N LYS A 60 -10.11 11.12 11.09
CA LYS A 60 -8.96 11.88 11.59
C LYS A 60 -9.02 12.08 13.10
N ALA A 61 -10.20 12.37 13.66
CA ALA A 61 -10.39 12.47 15.11
C ALA A 61 -10.18 11.12 15.82
N GLN A 62 -10.37 10.00 15.13
CA GLN A 62 -10.07 8.65 15.60
C GLN A 62 -8.61 8.23 15.39
N GLY A 63 -7.77 9.10 14.82
CA GLY A 63 -6.33 8.84 14.67
C GLY A 63 -5.90 8.33 13.30
N VAL A 64 -6.75 8.34 12.27
CA VAL A 64 -6.29 8.10 10.89
C VAL A 64 -5.26 9.15 10.50
N LYS A 65 -4.11 8.70 10.02
CA LYS A 65 -3.01 9.54 9.59
C LYS A 65 -2.77 9.37 8.10
N ALA A 66 -2.61 10.49 7.40
CA ALA A 66 -2.28 10.47 5.98
C ALA A 66 -0.88 9.87 5.77
N GLY A 67 -0.74 9.10 4.70
CA GLY A 67 0.53 8.52 4.26
C GLY A 67 1.04 7.33 5.07
N VAL A 68 0.26 6.80 6.01
CA VAL A 68 0.60 5.49 6.62
C VAL A 68 0.61 4.44 5.51
N LEU A 69 1.61 3.57 5.55
CA LEU A 69 1.88 2.53 4.55
C LEU A 69 0.73 1.52 4.51
N ASP A 70 0.51 0.94 3.33
CA ASP A 70 -0.69 0.15 3.03
C ASP A 70 -0.77 -1.19 3.75
N LEU A 71 0.34 -1.93 3.90
CA LEU A 71 0.34 -3.26 4.51
C LEU A 71 1.26 -3.32 5.73
N VAL A 72 0.85 -4.08 6.74
CA VAL A 72 1.63 -4.35 7.95
C VAL A 72 1.68 -5.84 8.17
N LEU A 73 2.89 -6.37 8.27
CA LEU A 73 3.18 -7.74 8.70
C LEU A 73 3.89 -7.70 10.07
N PRO A 74 3.18 -7.97 11.18
CA PRO A 74 3.72 -7.90 12.54
C PRO A 74 4.55 -9.14 12.92
N MET A 75 5.33 -9.68 11.97
CA MET A 75 6.31 -10.73 12.25
C MET A 75 7.69 -10.12 12.44
N ALA A 76 8.28 -10.25 13.62
CA ALA A 76 9.59 -9.70 13.91
C ALA A 76 10.71 -10.59 13.31
N ARG A 77 11.53 -10.02 12.43
CA ARG A 77 12.60 -10.72 11.68
C ARG A 77 13.81 -9.82 11.46
N GLY A 78 15.01 -10.39 11.48
CA GLY A 78 16.26 -9.72 11.09
C GLY A 78 16.65 -8.50 11.90
N GLY A 79 16.25 -8.44 13.18
CA GLY A 79 16.43 -7.26 14.03
C GLY A 79 15.30 -6.24 13.93
N TYR A 80 14.35 -6.41 13.00
CA TYR A 80 13.17 -5.56 12.87
C TYR A 80 11.99 -6.10 13.68
N PHE A 81 11.12 -5.19 14.14
CA PHE A 81 9.91 -5.51 14.90
C PHE A 81 8.70 -5.87 14.04
N GLY A 82 8.82 -5.73 12.73
CA GLY A 82 7.76 -5.97 11.76
C GLY A 82 8.10 -5.31 10.42
N LEU A 83 7.34 -5.70 9.39
CA LEU A 83 7.48 -5.18 8.04
C LEU A 83 6.27 -4.31 7.70
N TYR A 84 6.53 -3.11 7.19
CA TYR A 84 5.55 -2.22 6.59
C TYR A 84 5.85 -2.09 5.10
N ILE A 85 4.80 -2.18 4.27
CA ILE A 85 4.89 -2.07 2.82
C ILE A 85 3.97 -0.95 2.36
N GLU A 86 4.56 0.07 1.74
CA GLU A 86 3.85 0.96 0.82
C GLU A 86 3.66 0.21 -0.51
N PHE A 87 2.44 0.00 -0.94
CA PHE A 87 2.15 -0.79 -2.14
C PHE A 87 1.79 0.13 -3.30
N LYS A 88 2.53 0.04 -4.40
CA LYS A 88 2.25 0.74 -5.65
C LYS A 88 1.86 -0.25 -6.74
N ALA A 89 1.04 0.18 -7.69
CA ALA A 89 0.79 -0.61 -8.89
C ALA A 89 2.10 -0.92 -9.66
N THR A 90 2.07 -1.93 -10.53
CA THR A 90 3.19 -2.25 -11.41
C THR A 90 3.40 -1.12 -12.46
N PRO A 91 4.65 -0.72 -12.76
CA PRO A 91 4.94 0.19 -13.86
C PRO A 91 4.33 -0.30 -15.20
N PRO A 92 3.86 0.60 -16.08
CA PRO A 92 3.95 2.06 -16.02
C PRO A 92 2.77 2.71 -15.28
N HIS A 93 2.03 1.95 -14.47
CA HIS A 93 0.82 2.43 -13.80
C HIS A 93 1.06 2.83 -12.34
N ASP A 94 2.32 2.81 -11.88
CA ASP A 94 2.68 3.15 -10.52
C ASP A 94 2.49 4.64 -10.25
N ALA A 95 2.07 4.96 -9.03
CA ALA A 95 2.07 6.32 -8.52
C ALA A 95 3.39 6.60 -7.81
N ALA A 96 3.86 7.85 -7.88
CA ALA A 96 4.98 8.30 -7.07
C ALA A 96 4.67 8.14 -5.56
N VAL A 97 5.71 7.85 -4.78
CA VAL A 97 5.61 7.86 -3.32
C VAL A 97 5.48 9.31 -2.85
N SER A 98 4.46 9.60 -2.06
CA SER A 98 4.23 10.96 -1.56
C SER A 98 5.20 11.35 -0.44
N ASP A 99 5.41 12.65 -0.22
CA ASP A 99 6.26 13.15 0.88
C ASP A 99 5.81 12.66 2.26
N SER A 100 4.49 12.52 2.44
CA SER A 100 3.92 11.97 3.68
C SER A 100 4.29 10.50 3.89
N GLN A 101 4.30 9.70 2.82
CA GLN A 101 4.71 8.30 2.86
C GLN A 101 6.22 8.17 3.12
N HIS A 102 7.04 9.00 2.48
CA HIS A 102 8.47 9.10 2.81
C HIS A 102 8.72 9.45 4.28
N THR A 103 7.90 10.35 4.83
CA THR A 103 7.99 10.72 6.25
C THR A 103 7.62 9.54 7.16
N TRP A 104 6.63 8.74 6.79
CA TRP A 104 6.27 7.53 7.52
C TRP A 104 7.34 6.46 7.48
N ILE A 105 7.94 6.21 6.31
CA ILE A 105 9.08 5.28 6.17
C ILE A 105 10.19 5.67 7.15
N ARG A 106 10.61 6.95 7.17
CA ARG A 106 11.64 7.42 8.11
C ARG A 106 11.25 7.23 9.57
N LYS A 107 9.99 7.53 9.94
CA LYS A 107 9.50 7.36 11.31
C LYS A 107 9.48 5.90 11.74
N LEU A 108 9.03 5.00 10.88
CA LEU A 108 8.97 3.56 11.14
C LEU A 108 10.38 2.98 11.29
N SER A 109 11.31 3.33 10.40
CA SER A 109 12.71 2.91 10.49
C SER A 109 13.36 3.40 11.79
N ALA A 110 13.09 4.65 12.21
CA ALA A 110 13.58 5.18 13.48
C ALA A 110 13.00 4.49 14.72
N GLN A 111 11.95 3.66 14.56
CA GLN A 111 11.35 2.85 15.64
C GLN A 111 11.71 1.36 15.52
N GLY A 112 12.61 0.98 14.59
CA GLY A 112 13.05 -0.42 14.43
C GLY A 112 12.15 -1.27 13.54
N TYR A 113 11.25 -0.68 12.75
CA TYR A 113 10.50 -1.41 11.73
C TYR A 113 11.19 -1.35 10.37
N LEU A 114 11.09 -2.44 9.61
CA LEU A 114 11.45 -2.41 8.19
C LEU A 114 10.27 -1.78 7.43
N ALA A 115 10.51 -0.69 6.72
CA ALA A 115 9.51 0.00 5.91
C ALA A 115 10.01 0.16 4.49
N ILE A 116 9.31 -0.45 3.53
CA ILE A 116 9.73 -0.51 2.13
C ILE A 116 8.59 -0.10 1.18
N VAL A 117 8.95 0.21 -0.05
CA VAL A 117 8.00 0.47 -1.14
C VAL A 117 8.10 -0.69 -2.11
N CYS A 118 6.97 -1.33 -2.40
CA CYS A 118 6.89 -2.40 -3.39
C CYS A 118 6.05 -1.94 -4.59
N ARG A 119 6.43 -2.36 -5.80
CA ARG A 119 5.71 -2.06 -7.05
C ARG A 119 5.16 -3.34 -7.66
N GLY A 120 3.89 -3.55 -7.40
CA GLY A 120 3.12 -4.69 -7.86
C GLY A 120 3.26 -5.92 -6.99
N HIS A 121 2.40 -6.89 -7.27
CA HIS A 121 2.24 -8.09 -6.44
C HIS A 121 3.51 -8.97 -6.44
N PHE A 122 4.21 -9.09 -7.57
CA PHE A 122 5.44 -9.89 -7.66
C PHE A 122 6.56 -9.36 -6.77
N ASP A 123 6.83 -8.05 -6.85
CA ASP A 123 7.83 -7.39 -6.01
C ASP A 123 7.47 -7.53 -4.53
N ALA A 124 6.22 -7.20 -4.16
CA ALA A 124 5.77 -7.33 -2.78
C ALA A 124 5.91 -8.75 -2.22
N MET A 125 5.54 -9.76 -3.00
CA MET A 125 5.67 -11.15 -2.60
C MET A 125 7.15 -11.58 -2.47
N GLU A 126 8.03 -11.12 -3.37
CA GLU A 126 9.47 -11.36 -3.27
C GLU A 126 10.06 -10.75 -1.99
N GLN A 127 9.70 -9.50 -1.69
CA GLN A 127 10.16 -8.81 -0.48
C GLN A 127 9.65 -9.48 0.80
N ILE A 128 8.40 -9.94 0.83
CA ILE A 128 7.86 -10.72 1.95
C ILE A 128 8.67 -12.01 2.12
N ARG A 129 8.92 -12.76 1.04
CA ARG A 129 9.74 -13.98 1.11
C ARG A 129 11.17 -13.69 1.56
N ALA A 130 11.78 -12.61 1.10
CA ALA A 130 13.12 -12.19 1.54
C ALA A 130 13.14 -11.86 3.04
N TYR A 131 12.16 -11.11 3.51
CA TYR A 131 12.01 -10.75 4.92
C TYR A 131 11.85 -11.98 5.83
N LEU A 132 11.06 -12.97 5.40
CA LEU A 132 10.82 -14.21 6.16
C LEU A 132 12.05 -15.11 6.27
N ARG A 133 13.04 -14.98 5.38
CA ARG A 133 14.31 -15.72 5.46
C ARG A 133 15.26 -15.18 6.53
N LEU A 134 15.00 -13.99 7.05
CA LEU A 134 15.79 -13.43 8.15
C LEU A 134 15.46 -14.18 9.45
N ALA A 135 16.42 -14.28 10.37
CA ALA A 135 16.21 -14.94 11.66
C ALA A 135 15.12 -14.24 12.48
N PRO A 136 14.33 -14.94 13.31
CA PRO A 136 13.39 -14.32 14.23
C PRO A 136 14.06 -13.28 15.14
N THR A 137 13.48 -12.08 15.22
CA THR A 137 13.90 -11.08 16.21
C THR A 137 13.27 -11.45 17.54
N VAL A 138 14.11 -11.72 18.54
CA VAL A 138 13.68 -12.01 19.92
C VAL A 138 14.23 -10.93 20.86
N VAL A 139 13.40 -10.50 21.81
CA VAL A 139 13.84 -9.61 22.89
C VAL A 139 14.12 -10.49 24.09
N ALA A 140 15.30 -10.32 24.71
CA ALA A 140 15.59 -10.95 25.99
C ALA A 140 14.62 -10.37 27.03
N ALA A 141 13.82 -11.25 27.65
CA ALA A 141 12.91 -10.91 28.72
C ALA A 141 13.67 -10.57 30.01
#